data_AF-A0A931S1K6-F1
#
_entry.id   AF-A0A931S1K6-F1
#
_cell.length_a   1.000
_cell.length_b   1.000
_cell.length_c   1.000
_cell.angle_alpha   90.00
_cell.angle_beta   90.00
_cell.angle_gamma   90.00
#
_symmetry.space_group_name_H-M   'P 1'
#
loop_
_entity.id
_entity.type
_entity.pdbx_description
1 polymer ?
#
loop_
_entity_poly.entity_id
_entity_poly.type
_entity_poly.pdbx_seq_one_letter_code
_entity_poly.pdbx_strand_id
1 'polypeptide(L)'
;MTAKELILKQPKLKALFDSPKFLSLPKDRQDYMVDLIEDALFWIDLDDKPHSSDGFKFLAATYGLQKAQSEAHEKDLQGRELEKFIRPHQDLYTMFNPYSGNANESKKK
;
A
#
# COMPACT_ATOMS: atom_id res chain seq x y z
N MET A 1 1.83 -9.15 2.83
CA MET A 1 0.98 -10.37 2.74
C MET A 1 1.87 -11.60 2.60
N THR A 2 1.37 -12.83 2.76
CA THR A 2 2.16 -14.06 2.51
C THR A 2 1.82 -14.69 1.16
N ALA A 3 2.73 -15.51 0.61
CA ALA A 3 2.46 -16.28 -0.62
C ALA A 3 1.19 -17.14 -0.52
N LYS A 4 0.92 -17.73 0.66
CA LYS A 4 -0.31 -18.52 0.89
C LYS A 4 -1.57 -17.65 0.81
N GLU A 5 -1.54 -16.46 1.39
CA GLU A 5 -2.65 -15.49 1.32
C GLU A 5 -2.88 -15.01 -0.13
N LEU A 6 -1.80 -14.79 -0.90
CA LEU A 6 -1.90 -14.44 -2.32
C LEU A 6 -2.51 -15.57 -3.16
N ILE A 7 -2.16 -16.84 -2.88
CA ILE A 7 -2.77 -17.99 -3.56
C ILE A 7 -4.25 -18.11 -3.22
N LEU A 8 -4.65 -17.85 -1.98
CA LEU A 8 -6.06 -17.86 -1.60
C LEU A 8 -6.86 -16.79 -2.35
N LYS A 9 -6.29 -15.59 -2.54
CA LYS A 9 -6.90 -14.52 -3.33
C LYS A 9 -6.88 -14.81 -4.83
N GLN A 10 -5.80 -15.40 -5.34
CA GLN A 10 -5.62 -15.69 -6.75
C GLN A 10 -5.00 -17.08 -6.96
N PRO A 11 -5.84 -18.14 -7.05
CA PRO A 11 -5.37 -19.54 -7.10
C PRO A 11 -4.40 -19.85 -8.25
N LYS A 12 -4.46 -19.08 -9.34
CA LYS A 12 -3.55 -19.21 -10.50
C LYS A 12 -2.08 -18.98 -10.12
N LEU A 13 -1.80 -18.25 -9.03
CA LEU A 13 -0.44 -18.03 -8.54
C LEU A 13 0.20 -19.27 -7.89
N LYS A 14 -0.60 -20.31 -7.59
CA LYS A 14 -0.10 -21.54 -6.98
C LYS A 14 1.04 -22.17 -7.79
N ALA A 15 0.89 -22.24 -9.12
CA ALA A 15 1.92 -22.80 -9.98
C ALA A 15 3.25 -22.03 -9.94
N LEU A 16 3.20 -20.72 -9.69
CA LEU A 16 4.39 -19.88 -9.55
C LEU A 16 5.08 -20.15 -8.20
N PHE A 17 4.33 -20.09 -7.11
CA PHE A 17 4.88 -20.23 -5.75
C PHE A 17 5.28 -21.66 -5.38
N ASP A 18 4.62 -22.67 -5.96
CA ASP A 18 5.01 -24.07 -5.81
C ASP A 18 6.14 -24.47 -6.79
N SER A 19 6.58 -23.56 -7.66
CA SER A 19 7.62 -23.89 -8.65
C SER A 19 8.98 -24.11 -7.97
N PRO A 20 9.75 -25.13 -8.40
CA PRO A 20 11.11 -25.35 -7.87
C PRO A 20 12.02 -24.14 -8.04
N LYS A 21 11.81 -23.36 -9.12
CA LYS A 21 12.55 -22.13 -9.39
C LYS A 21 12.30 -21.09 -8.30
N PHE A 22 11.05 -20.84 -7.93
CA PHE A 22 10.71 -19.90 -6.87
C PHE A 22 11.24 -20.36 -5.51
N LEU A 23 11.00 -21.64 -5.17
CA LEU A 23 11.41 -22.20 -3.88
C LEU A 23 12.94 -22.26 -3.70
N SER A 24 13.69 -22.31 -4.79
CA SER A 24 15.16 -22.28 -4.77
C SER A 24 15.75 -20.89 -4.54
N LEU A 25 14.94 -19.82 -4.60
CA LEU A 25 15.42 -18.46 -4.39
C LEU A 25 15.76 -18.23 -2.90
N PRO A 26 16.74 -17.36 -2.61
CA PRO A 26 16.93 -16.81 -1.27
C PRO A 26 15.66 -16.19 -0.70
N LYS A 27 15.48 -16.25 0.63
CA LYS A 27 14.24 -15.83 1.29
C LYS A 27 13.89 -14.36 1.02
N ASP A 28 14.87 -13.48 1.06
CA ASP A 28 14.74 -12.05 0.70
C ASP A 28 14.23 -11.85 -0.73
N ARG A 29 14.64 -12.71 -1.67
CA ARG A 29 14.17 -12.67 -3.06
C ARG A 29 12.75 -13.22 -3.20
N GLN A 30 12.40 -14.25 -2.44
CA GLN A 30 11.03 -14.75 -2.38
C GLN A 30 10.08 -13.68 -1.83
N ASP A 31 10.46 -13.02 -0.74
CA ASP A 31 9.67 -11.96 -0.10
C ASP A 31 9.50 -10.77 -1.04
N TYR A 32 10.58 -10.32 -1.69
CA TYR A 32 10.51 -9.28 -2.72
C TYR A 32 9.54 -9.62 -3.86
N MET A 33 9.54 -10.87 -4.34
CA MET A 33 8.59 -11.30 -5.38
C MET A 33 7.14 -11.34 -4.88
N VAL A 34 6.93 -11.73 -3.62
CA VAL A 34 5.60 -11.69 -2.98
C VAL A 34 5.09 -10.26 -2.92
N ASP A 35 5.93 -9.32 -2.52
CA ASP A 35 5.59 -7.90 -2.44
C ASP A 35 5.25 -7.32 -3.82
N LEU A 36 6.05 -7.63 -4.85
CA LEU A 36 5.75 -7.22 -6.24
C LEU A 36 4.41 -7.73 -6.76
N ILE A 37 4.04 -8.96 -6.41
CA ILE A 37 2.76 -9.55 -6.83
C ILE A 37 1.62 -8.91 -6.04
N GLU A 38 1.80 -8.66 -4.75
CA GLU A 38 0.84 -7.92 -3.93
C GLU A 38 0.55 -6.54 -4.53
N ASP A 39 1.60 -5.83 -4.98
CA ASP A 39 1.48 -4.53 -5.65
C ASP A 39 0.72 -4.60 -6.96
N ALA A 40 1.09 -5.55 -7.82
CA ALA A 40 0.41 -5.72 -9.10
C ALA A 40 -1.08 -6.00 -8.90
N LEU A 41 -1.43 -6.86 -7.93
CA LEU A 41 -2.82 -7.17 -7.62
C LEU A 41 -3.58 -5.98 -7.04
N PHE A 42 -2.92 -5.14 -6.22
CA PHE A 42 -3.51 -3.91 -5.73
C PHE A 42 -3.91 -2.98 -6.89
N TRP A 43 -2.99 -2.74 -7.83
CA TRP A 43 -3.27 -1.88 -8.99
C TRP A 43 -4.31 -2.46 -9.94
N ILE A 44 -4.29 -3.78 -10.16
CA ILE A 44 -5.31 -4.45 -10.98
C ILE A 44 -6.70 -4.36 -10.33
N ASP A 45 -6.84 -4.64 -9.02
CA ASP A 45 -8.14 -4.54 -8.34
C ASP A 45 -8.64 -3.09 -8.29
N LEU A 46 -7.74 -2.11 -8.20
CA LEU A 46 -8.10 -0.70 -8.28
C LEU A 46 -8.60 -0.31 -9.68
N ASP A 47 -8.01 -0.83 -10.75
CA ASP A 47 -8.46 -0.57 -12.12
C ASP A 47 -9.83 -1.23 -12.39
N ASP A 48 -9.99 -2.49 -11.99
CA ASP A 48 -11.24 -3.26 -12.14
C ASP A 48 -12.36 -2.73 -11.23
N LYS A 49 -12.00 -2.24 -10.04
CA LYS A 49 -12.91 -1.75 -9.00
C LYS A 49 -12.34 -0.46 -8.40
N PRO A 50 -12.49 0.69 -9.09
CA PRO A 50 -11.96 1.98 -8.64
C PRO A 50 -12.56 2.46 -7.32
N HIS A 51 -13.67 1.85 -6.87
CA HIS A 51 -14.31 2.12 -5.59
C HIS A 51 -14.03 1.04 -4.53
N SER A 52 -13.06 0.15 -4.74
CA SER A 52 -12.61 -0.76 -3.69
C SER A 52 -12.17 0.07 -2.48
N SER A 53 -12.66 -0.31 -1.30
CA SER A 53 -12.50 0.44 -0.03
C SER A 53 -11.07 0.95 0.15
N ASP A 54 -10.09 0.07 -0.02
CA ASP A 54 -8.73 0.34 0.42
C ASP A 54 -7.91 1.07 -0.65
N GLY A 55 -8.08 0.71 -1.93
CA GLY A 55 -7.41 1.39 -3.03
C GLY A 55 -7.93 2.81 -3.27
N PHE A 56 -9.25 2.99 -3.20
CA PHE A 56 -9.85 4.33 -3.27
C PHE A 56 -9.43 5.21 -2.08
N LYS A 57 -9.43 4.67 -0.85
CA LYS A 57 -8.97 5.40 0.34
C LYS A 57 -7.49 5.79 0.24
N PHE A 58 -6.65 4.92 -0.30
CA PHE A 58 -5.24 5.23 -0.54
C PHE A 58 -5.06 6.39 -1.53
N LEU A 59 -5.74 6.35 -2.68
CA LEU A 59 -5.68 7.43 -3.65
C LEU A 59 -6.23 8.74 -3.07
N ALA A 60 -7.36 8.69 -2.37
CA ALA A 60 -7.97 9.84 -1.72
C ALA A 60 -7.03 10.45 -0.65
N ALA A 61 -6.36 9.61 0.15
CA ALA A 61 -5.41 10.07 1.15
C ALA A 61 -4.15 10.68 0.52
N THR A 62 -3.66 10.10 -0.57
CA THR A 62 -2.51 10.65 -1.35
C THR A 62 -2.86 12.02 -1.92
N TYR A 63 -4.01 12.14 -2.57
CA TYR A 63 -4.48 13.40 -3.14
C TYR A 63 -4.74 14.45 -2.05
N GLY A 64 -5.35 14.05 -0.93
CA GLY A 64 -5.57 14.90 0.22
C GLY A 64 -4.27 15.47 0.79
N LEU A 65 -3.23 14.65 0.91
CA LEU A 65 -1.90 15.09 1.36
C LEU A 65 -1.25 16.08 0.38
N GLN A 66 -1.28 15.78 -0.93
CA GLN A 66 -0.73 16.68 -1.96
C GLN A 66 -1.45 18.04 -1.97
N LYS A 67 -2.78 18.03 -1.84
CA LYS A 67 -3.57 19.26 -1.76
C LYS A 67 -3.24 20.04 -0.49
N ALA A 68 -3.13 19.39 0.65
CA ALA A 68 -2.75 20.04 1.90
C ALA A 68 -1.35 20.65 1.83
N GLN A 69 -0.39 19.96 1.21
CA GLN A 69 0.96 20.51 0.98
C GLN A 69 0.92 21.76 0.09
N SER A 70 0.10 21.73 -0.96
CA SER A 70 -0.09 22.88 -1.85
C SER A 70 -0.74 24.07 -1.13
N GLU A 71 -1.82 23.82 -0.36
CA GLU A 71 -2.49 24.87 0.42
C GLU A 71 -1.59 25.45 1.51
N ALA A 72 -0.76 24.63 2.16
CA ALA A 72 0.18 25.11 3.16
C ALA A 72 1.25 26.01 2.54
N HIS A 73 1.71 25.68 1.34
CA HIS A 73 2.62 26.50 0.56
C HIS A 73 1.97 27.81 0.10
N GLU A 74 0.73 27.77 -0.41
CA GLU A 74 -0.02 28.98 -0.80
C GLU A 74 -0.27 29.94 0.37
N LYS A 75 -0.43 29.40 1.58
CA LYS A 75 -0.65 30.16 2.82
C LYS A 75 0.66 30.53 3.54
N ASP A 76 1.81 30.16 2.97
CA ASP A 76 3.14 30.37 3.54
C ASP A 76 3.27 29.87 5.00
N LEU A 77 2.65 28.74 5.30
CA LEU A 77 2.70 28.13 6.64
C LEU A 77 4.11 27.58 6.90
N GLN A 78 4.66 27.86 8.08
CA GLN A 78 6.00 27.41 8.47
C GLN A 78 6.02 26.82 9.89
N GLY A 79 7.08 26.06 10.18
CA GLY A 79 7.35 25.49 11.50
C GLY A 79 6.17 24.65 12.06
N ARG A 80 5.75 24.97 13.28
CA ARG A 80 4.69 24.21 13.99
C ARG A 80 3.32 24.33 13.34
N GLU A 81 3.03 25.42 12.63
CA GLU A 81 1.73 25.61 11.99
C GLU A 81 1.61 24.73 10.75
N LEU A 82 2.67 24.65 9.95
CA LEU A 82 2.79 23.69 8.86
C LEU A 82 2.62 22.25 9.34
N GLU A 83 3.34 21.88 10.40
CA GLU A 83 3.28 20.52 10.95
C GLU A 83 1.85 20.17 11.41
N LYS A 84 1.20 21.04 12.19
CA LYS A 84 -0.18 20.82 12.63
C LYS A 84 -1.17 20.71 11.47
N PHE A 85 -0.96 21.48 10.40
CA PHE A 85 -1.83 21.46 9.23
C PHE A 85 -1.65 20.17 8.42
N ILE A 86 -0.41 19.74 8.18
CA ILE A 86 -0.09 18.59 7.33
C ILE A 86 -0.27 17.25 8.05
N ARG A 87 -0.04 17.21 9.38
CA ARG A 87 0.01 15.96 10.15
C ARG A 87 -1.23 15.06 9.99
N PRO A 88 -2.48 15.56 10.07
CA PRO A 88 -3.65 14.72 9.88
C PRO A 88 -3.70 14.05 8.51
N HIS A 89 -3.24 14.73 7.46
CA HIS A 89 -3.18 14.18 6.10
C HIS A 89 -2.06 13.15 5.95
N GLN A 90 -0.92 13.36 6.62
CA GLN A 90 0.16 12.36 6.68
C GLN A 90 -0.26 11.11 7.43
N ASP A 91 -1.01 11.24 8.54
CA ASP A 91 -1.51 10.10 9.30
C ASP A 91 -2.52 9.29 8.48
N LEU A 92 -3.44 9.95 7.75
CA LEU A 92 -4.36 9.29 6.82
C LEU A 92 -3.63 8.59 5.67
N TYR A 93 -2.66 9.26 5.06
CA TYR A 93 -1.81 8.65 4.02
C TYR A 93 -1.12 7.41 4.58
N THR A 94 -0.50 7.51 5.76
CA THR A 94 0.20 6.39 6.39
C THR A 94 -0.76 5.23 6.71
N MET A 95 -1.98 5.51 7.16
CA MET A 95 -2.99 4.50 7.48
C MET A 95 -3.43 3.68 6.27
N PHE A 96 -3.62 4.33 5.11
CA PHE A 96 -4.13 3.67 3.91
C PHE A 96 -3.05 3.30 2.90
N ASN A 97 -1.82 3.76 3.11
CA ASN A 97 -0.69 3.41 2.26
C ASN A 97 -0.33 1.93 2.44
N PRO A 98 -0.49 1.08 1.40
CA PRO A 98 -0.13 -0.33 1.49
C PRO A 98 1.37 -0.53 1.76
N TYR A 99 2.19 0.49 1.50
CA TYR A 99 3.64 0.52 1.68
C TYR A 99 4.13 1.05 3.04
N SER A 100 3.24 1.54 3.90
CA SER A 100 3.66 2.25 5.13
C SER A 100 4.22 1.36 6.24
N GLY A 101 4.40 0.06 6.00
CA GLY A 101 4.80 -0.92 7.03
C GLY A 101 3.71 -1.22 8.08
N ASN A 102 2.69 -0.36 8.21
CA ASN A 102 1.59 -0.51 9.18
C ASN A 102 0.49 -1.49 8.72
N ALA A 103 0.47 -1.86 7.43
CA ALA A 103 -0.51 -2.81 6.88
C ALA A 103 -0.41 -4.23 7.48
N ASN A 104 0.69 -4.54 8.18
CA ASN A 104 0.91 -5.84 8.83
C ASN A 104 0.40 -5.90 10.29
N GLU A 105 0.04 -4.78 10.93
CA GLU A 105 -0.47 -4.79 12.31
C GLU A 105 -1.99 -4.98 12.39
N SER A 106 -2.73 -4.49 11.40
CA SER A 106 -4.20 -4.59 11.34
C SER A 106 -4.72 -5.99 10.99
N LYS A 107 -3.85 -6.93 10.59
CA LYS A 107 -4.21 -8.34 10.32
C LYS A 107 -3.92 -9.31 11.48
N LYS A 108 -3.48 -8.81 12.64
CA LYS A 108 -3.16 -9.62 13.83
C LYS A 108 -4.25 -9.64 14.92
N LYS A 109 -5.47 -9.18 14.65
CA LYS A 109 -6.60 -9.26 15.59
C LYS A 109 -7.74 -10.12 15.05
#